data_AF-A0A3P7FP26-F1
#
_entry.id   AF-A0A3P7FP26-F1
#
_cell.length_a   1.000
_cell.length_b   1.000
_cell.length_c   1.000
_cell.angle_alpha   90.00
_cell.angle_beta   90.00
_cell.angle_gamma   90.00
#
_symmetry.space_group_name_H-M   'P 1'
#
loop_
_entity.id
_entity.type
_entity.pdbx_description
1 polymer ?
#
loop_
_entity_poly.entity_id
_entity_poly.type
_entity_poly.pdbx_seq_one_letter_code
_entity_poly.pdbx_strand_id
1 'polypeptide(L)'
;MFGKVDAFITLHTYSQMWIYPFGHQRRSFPKDVKDLEKVGKKAVKAVENLYGTKFRLGTGADILYPSSGGSDDWAKSKAGVKFVYLLELRPGENDFDGFLLDRRQLIPTGRETWAGVRVVIDAIMRSKKVRSANLFLKSDYNGTKDITRISTFHFSLQHPKKFVTTVSPLMKTSIDAVKSQSLMEYAQIFHRGV
;
A
#
# COMPACT_ATOMS: atom_id res chain seq x y z
N MET A 1 -15.44 14.60 2.47
CA MET A 1 -14.88 13.51 1.64
C MET A 1 -13.90 12.61 2.40
N PHE A 2 -13.33 13.08 3.52
CA PHE A 2 -12.47 12.29 4.40
C PHE A 2 -13.04 10.90 4.71
N GLY A 3 -12.20 9.88 4.55
CA GLY A 3 -12.55 8.49 4.82
C GLY A 3 -13.35 7.76 3.73
N LYS A 4 -13.77 8.44 2.66
CA LYS A 4 -14.49 7.80 1.53
C LYS A 4 -13.57 7.30 0.41
N VAL A 5 -12.40 7.91 0.26
CA VAL A 5 -11.42 7.59 -0.78
C VAL A 5 -10.14 7.11 -0.11
N ASP A 6 -9.78 5.85 -0.32
CA ASP A 6 -8.57 5.26 0.29
C ASP A 6 -7.30 5.58 -0.50
N ALA A 7 -7.41 5.70 -1.82
CA ALA A 7 -6.31 6.05 -2.70
C ALA A 7 -6.71 6.99 -3.84
N PHE A 8 -5.76 7.81 -4.27
CA PHE A 8 -5.86 8.70 -5.41
C PHE A 8 -4.60 8.52 -6.25
N ILE A 9 -4.76 8.08 -7.49
CA ILE A 9 -3.66 7.90 -8.43
C ILE A 9 -3.99 8.72 -9.68
N THR A 10 -3.14 9.68 -10.01
CA THR A 10 -3.27 10.49 -11.22
C THR A 10 -2.20 10.06 -12.23
N LEU A 11 -2.59 9.89 -13.49
CA LEU A 11 -1.74 9.35 -14.54
C LEU A 11 -1.33 10.47 -15.50
N HIS A 12 -0.03 10.59 -15.72
CA HIS A 12 0.63 11.59 -16.54
C HIS A 12 1.61 10.90 -17.49
N THR A 13 2.14 11.65 -18.44
CA THR A 13 3.23 11.25 -19.30
C THR A 13 4.07 12.51 -19.56
N TYR A 14 5.39 12.46 -19.59
CA TYR A 14 6.27 11.29 -19.58
C TYR A 14 7.42 11.52 -18.59
N SER A 15 8.07 10.44 -18.16
CA SER A 15 9.43 10.43 -17.56
C SER A 15 9.75 9.14 -16.79
N GLN A 16 8.80 8.21 -16.67
CA GLN A 16 8.94 7.01 -15.81
C GLN A 16 9.23 7.41 -14.35
N MET A 17 8.29 8.12 -13.73
CA MET A 17 8.38 8.53 -12.33
C MET A 17 7.15 8.07 -11.55
N TRP A 18 7.38 7.64 -10.31
CA TRP A 18 6.36 7.32 -9.33
C TRP A 18 6.43 8.36 -8.22
N ILE A 19 5.61 9.39 -8.33
CA ILE A 19 5.64 10.57 -7.46
C ILE A 19 4.66 10.40 -6.31
N TYR A 20 5.06 10.80 -5.11
CA TYR A 20 4.15 11.05 -3.99
C TYR A 20 4.20 12.53 -3.57
N PRO A 21 3.16 13.06 -2.90
CA PRO A 21 3.15 14.45 -2.44
C PRO A 21 4.31 14.76 -1.47
N PHE A 22 4.80 15.99 -1.34
CA PHE A 22 4.28 17.19 -1.97
C PHE A 22 5.11 17.66 -3.18
N GLY A 23 4.45 18.21 -4.20
CA GLY A 23 5.08 18.75 -5.40
C GLY A 23 5.47 20.23 -5.31
N HIS A 24 4.90 21.01 -4.40
CA HIS A 24 5.08 22.47 -4.38
C HIS A 24 6.48 22.97 -3.97
N GLN A 25 7.23 22.20 -3.19
CA GLN A 25 8.52 22.63 -2.66
C GLN A 25 9.41 21.42 -2.36
N ARG A 26 10.71 21.55 -2.63
CA ARG A 26 11.71 20.53 -2.28
C ARG A 26 11.74 20.28 -0.79
N ARG A 27 12.02 19.03 -0.41
CA ARG A 27 12.04 18.59 1.00
C ARG A 27 10.72 18.84 1.75
N SER A 28 9.59 18.95 1.04
CA SER A 28 8.26 19.05 1.63
C SER A 28 7.58 17.68 1.59
N PHE A 29 7.20 17.17 2.76
CA PHE A 29 6.72 15.79 2.90
C PHE A 29 5.41 15.70 3.68
N PRO A 30 4.49 14.80 3.31
CA PRO A 30 3.32 14.48 4.11
C PRO A 30 3.74 13.73 5.37
N LYS A 31 2.91 13.83 6.42
CA LYS A 31 3.19 13.22 7.74
C LYS A 31 3.43 11.70 7.67
N ASP A 32 2.85 11.02 6.69
CA ASP A 32 2.96 9.58 6.46
C ASP A 32 3.87 9.23 5.27
N VAL A 33 4.83 10.09 4.91
CA VAL A 33 5.73 9.86 3.76
C VAL A 33 6.43 8.49 3.80
N LYS A 34 6.81 8.00 4.99
CA LYS A 34 7.44 6.67 5.12
C LYS A 34 6.53 5.53 4.65
N ASP A 35 5.21 5.64 4.87
CA ASP A 35 4.25 4.66 4.36
C ASP A 35 4.15 4.75 2.83
N LEU A 36 4.07 5.98 2.30
CA LEU A 36 3.99 6.23 0.86
C LEU A 36 5.24 5.74 0.12
N GLU A 37 6.43 6.02 0.66
CA GLU A 37 7.70 5.57 0.11
C GLU A 37 7.80 4.04 0.15
N LYS A 38 7.40 3.40 1.26
CA LYS A 38 7.41 1.94 1.38
C LYS A 38 6.54 1.25 0.35
N VAL A 39 5.33 1.76 0.13
CA VAL A 39 4.41 1.20 -0.88
C VAL A 39 4.88 1.55 -2.29
N GLY A 40 5.37 2.77 -2.52
CA GLY A 40 5.93 3.21 -3.80
C GLY A 40 7.13 2.37 -4.24
N LYS A 41 8.06 2.04 -3.34
CA LYS A 41 9.21 1.16 -3.65
C LYS A 41 8.76 -0.20 -4.16
N LYS A 42 7.72 -0.77 -3.54
CA LYS A 42 7.15 -2.05 -3.99
C LYS A 42 6.44 -1.91 -5.34
N ALA A 43 5.73 -0.80 -5.57
CA ALA A 43 5.03 -0.54 -6.82
C ALA A 43 6.01 -0.37 -7.99
N VAL A 44 7.06 0.43 -7.80
CA VAL A 44 8.15 0.58 -8.78
C VAL A 44 8.85 -0.75 -9.05
N LYS A 45 9.07 -1.57 -8.01
CA LYS A 45 9.64 -2.91 -8.23
C LYS A 45 8.71 -3.81 -9.03
N ALA A 46 7.40 -3.75 -8.80
CA ALA A 46 6.42 -4.52 -9.58
C ALA A 46 6.36 -4.07 -11.04
N VAL A 47 6.51 -2.78 -11.31
CA VAL A 47 6.68 -2.23 -12.68
C VAL A 47 7.96 -2.79 -13.33
N GLU A 48 9.10 -2.66 -12.64
CA GLU A 48 10.40 -3.11 -13.14
C GLU A 48 10.42 -4.61 -13.45
N ASN A 49 9.73 -5.43 -12.66
CA ASN A 49 9.71 -6.89 -12.81
C ASN A 49 9.06 -7.38 -14.12
N LEU A 50 8.28 -6.56 -14.82
CA LEU A 50 7.63 -6.99 -16.07
C LEU A 50 8.57 -6.90 -17.27
N TYR A 51 9.15 -5.71 -17.50
CA TYR A 51 9.95 -5.44 -18.70
C TYR A 51 11.29 -4.74 -18.41
N GLY A 52 11.71 -4.68 -17.14
CA GLY A 52 12.95 -4.00 -16.73
C GLY A 52 12.84 -2.47 -16.66
N THR A 53 11.63 -1.93 -16.78
CA THR A 53 11.38 -0.49 -16.83
C THR A 53 11.57 0.15 -15.47
N LYS A 54 12.50 1.09 -15.39
CA LYS A 54 12.88 1.72 -14.13
C LYS A 54 12.12 3.02 -13.93
N PHE A 55 11.38 3.09 -12.84
CA PHE A 55 10.73 4.32 -12.41
C PHE A 55 11.55 4.97 -11.29
N ARG A 56 11.73 6.29 -11.34
CA ARG A 56 12.26 7.06 -10.20
C ARG A 56 11.15 7.28 -9.17
N LEU A 57 11.46 7.14 -7.89
CA LEU A 57 10.50 7.33 -6.79
C LEU A 57 10.93 8.52 -5.93
N GLY A 58 9.99 9.41 -5.61
CA GLY A 58 10.25 10.57 -4.76
C GLY A 58 9.10 11.58 -4.76
N THR A 59 9.36 12.77 -4.24
CA THR A 59 8.41 13.88 -4.39
C THR A 59 8.58 14.55 -5.74
N GLY A 60 7.51 15.12 -6.30
CA GLY A 60 7.58 15.83 -7.58
C GLY A 60 8.63 16.94 -7.57
N ALA A 61 8.70 17.71 -6.49
CA ALA A 61 9.69 18.77 -6.34
C ALA A 61 11.15 18.27 -6.33
N ASP A 62 11.40 17.10 -5.73
CA ASP A 62 12.75 16.55 -5.56
C ASP A 62 13.23 15.76 -6.78
N ILE A 63 12.33 15.12 -7.56
CA ILE A 63 12.72 14.28 -8.71
C ILE A 63 12.42 14.88 -10.08
N LEU A 64 11.55 15.88 -10.15
CA LEU A 64 11.17 16.59 -11.37
C LEU A 64 11.48 18.09 -11.21
N TYR A 65 10.52 18.87 -10.71
CA TYR A 65 10.71 20.28 -10.34
C TYR A 65 9.55 20.74 -9.43
N PRO A 66 9.73 21.81 -8.63
CA PRO A 66 8.65 22.37 -7.82
C PRO A 66 7.47 22.85 -8.68
N SER A 67 6.26 22.39 -8.37
CA SER A 67 5.02 22.75 -9.07
C SER A 67 3.86 22.91 -8.10
N SER A 68 3.07 23.97 -8.25
CA SER A 68 1.92 24.27 -7.40
C SER A 68 0.60 23.91 -8.08
N GLY A 69 -0.46 23.71 -7.28
CA GLY A 69 -1.79 23.39 -7.82
C GLY A 69 -2.00 21.94 -8.26
N GLY A 70 -1.06 21.04 -7.96
CA GLY A 70 -1.17 19.61 -8.28
C GLY A 70 -2.39 18.94 -7.63
N SER A 71 -3.11 18.13 -8.41
CA SER A 71 -4.27 17.37 -7.92
C SER A 71 -3.91 16.34 -6.83
N ASP A 72 -2.69 15.82 -6.88
CA ASP A 72 -2.07 14.96 -5.87
C ASP A 72 -1.81 15.70 -4.55
N ASP A 73 -1.24 16.91 -4.61
CA ASP A 73 -1.06 17.76 -3.43
C ASP A 73 -2.41 18.11 -2.77
N TRP A 74 -3.42 18.44 -3.57
CA TRP A 74 -4.78 18.69 -3.09
C TRP A 74 -5.42 17.42 -2.50
N ALA A 75 -5.30 16.28 -3.17
CA ALA A 75 -5.86 15.01 -2.70
C ALA A 75 -5.27 14.62 -1.33
N LYS A 76 -3.98 14.88 -1.14
CA LYS A 76 -3.30 14.59 0.13
C LYS A 76 -3.65 15.58 1.23
N SER A 77 -3.59 16.87 0.95
CA SER A 77 -3.72 17.93 1.96
C SER A 77 -5.17 18.29 2.29
N LYS A 78 -6.05 18.35 1.29
CA LYS A 78 -7.43 18.83 1.44
C LYS A 78 -8.45 17.69 1.47
N ALA A 79 -8.29 16.68 0.63
CA ALA A 79 -9.18 15.52 0.67
C ALA A 79 -8.79 14.48 1.74
N GLY A 80 -7.56 14.54 2.25
CA GLY A 80 -7.05 13.64 3.30
C GLY A 80 -6.93 12.19 2.85
N VAL A 81 -6.69 11.94 1.56
CA VAL A 81 -6.52 10.60 1.02
C VAL A 81 -5.21 9.99 1.53
N LYS A 82 -5.24 8.72 1.96
CA LYS A 82 -4.07 8.07 2.55
C LYS A 82 -3.01 7.78 1.49
N PHE A 83 -3.35 6.99 0.46
CA PHE A 83 -2.40 6.61 -0.58
C PHE A 83 -2.55 7.53 -1.79
N VAL A 84 -1.60 8.43 -1.99
CA VAL A 84 -1.65 9.38 -3.10
C VAL A 84 -0.38 9.24 -3.93
N TYR A 85 -0.56 9.06 -5.24
CA TYR A 85 0.54 8.98 -6.18
C TYR A 85 0.22 9.70 -7.50
N LEU A 86 1.24 10.24 -8.14
CA LEU A 86 1.24 10.71 -9.52
C LEU A 86 2.22 9.84 -10.29
N LEU A 87 1.82 9.31 -11.44
CA LEU A 87 2.69 8.48 -12.27
C LEU A 87 3.01 9.24 -13.55
N GLU A 88 4.28 9.54 -13.78
CA GLU A 88 4.78 9.90 -15.11
C GLU A 88 5.10 8.59 -15.85
N LEU A 89 4.29 8.23 -16.82
CA LEU A 89 4.43 6.97 -17.56
C LEU A 89 5.55 7.05 -18.60
N ARG A 90 5.58 6.06 -19.49
CA ARG A 90 6.48 6.03 -20.64
C ARG A 90 6.23 7.21 -21.59
N PRO A 91 7.22 7.58 -22.42
CA PRO A 91 8.58 7.03 -22.47
C PRO A 91 9.49 7.61 -21.36
N GLY A 92 10.81 7.39 -21.46
CA GLY A 92 11.77 7.91 -20.51
C GLY A 92 11.95 9.42 -20.64
N GLU A 93 12.54 10.04 -19.63
CA GLU A 93 12.77 11.49 -19.56
C GLU A 93 13.57 12.07 -20.74
N ASN A 94 14.42 11.25 -21.38
CA ASN A 94 15.29 11.67 -22.47
C ASN A 94 14.69 11.41 -23.87
N ASP A 95 13.47 10.91 -23.95
CA ASP A 95 12.79 10.67 -25.22
C ASP A 95 12.20 11.98 -25.76
N PHE A 96 12.63 12.35 -26.97
CA PHE A 96 12.08 13.50 -27.69
C PHE A 96 10.63 13.22 -28.10
N ASP A 97 9.77 14.22 -27.98
CA ASP A 97 8.33 14.10 -28.23
C ASP A 97 7.64 13.02 -27.37
N GLY A 98 7.99 12.93 -26.08
CA GLY A 98 7.49 11.88 -25.20
C GLY A 98 5.97 11.88 -24.96
N PHE A 99 5.25 12.91 -25.41
CA PHE A 99 3.78 12.90 -25.43
C PHE A 99 3.19 12.04 -26.57
N LEU A 100 3.97 11.74 -27.61
CA LEU A 100 3.59 10.84 -28.69
C LEU A 100 4.25 9.46 -28.51
N LEU A 101 3.64 8.62 -27.68
CA LEU A 101 4.14 7.29 -27.39
C LEU A 101 4.03 6.34 -28.60
N ASP A 102 5.09 5.57 -28.89
CA ASP A 102 5.05 4.51 -29.92
C ASP A 102 3.93 3.51 -29.61
N ARG A 103 3.13 3.16 -30.64
CA ARG A 103 1.99 2.22 -30.52
C ARG A 103 2.37 0.89 -29.86
N ARG A 104 3.59 0.38 -30.10
CA ARG A 104 4.12 -0.87 -29.54
C ARG A 104 4.30 -0.79 -28.02
N GLN A 105 4.42 0.41 -27.47
CA GLN A 105 4.58 0.63 -26.03
C GLN A 105 3.25 0.80 -25.28
N LEU A 106 2.11 0.95 -25.97
CA LEU A 106 0.80 1.14 -25.31
C LEU A 106 0.43 -0.02 -24.38
N ILE A 107 0.47 -1.26 -24.89
CA ILE A 107 0.13 -2.45 -24.10
C ILE A 107 1.16 -2.72 -22.99
N PRO A 108 2.49 -2.64 -23.24
CA PRO A 108 3.49 -2.69 -22.17
C PRO A 108 3.24 -1.67 -21.04
N THR A 109 2.99 -0.39 -21.38
CA THR A 109 2.69 0.66 -20.40
C THR A 109 1.49 0.29 -19.54
N GLY A 110 0.38 -0.13 -20.16
CA GLY A 110 -0.83 -0.51 -19.42
C GLY A 110 -0.60 -1.67 -18.44
N ARG A 111 0.16 -2.70 -18.85
CA ARG A 111 0.50 -3.85 -18.00
C ARG A 111 1.38 -3.45 -16.82
N GLU A 112 2.37 -2.59 -17.05
CA GLU A 112 3.24 -2.04 -16.02
C GLU A 112 2.49 -1.18 -15.01
N THR A 113 1.71 -0.21 -15.49
CA THR A 113 0.87 0.64 -14.64
C THR A 113 -0.03 -0.23 -13.76
N TRP A 114 -0.67 -1.26 -14.32
CA TRP A 114 -1.53 -2.15 -13.55
C TRP A 114 -0.77 -2.96 -12.48
N ALA A 115 0.45 -3.43 -12.78
CA ALA A 115 1.29 -4.11 -11.80
C ALA A 115 1.62 -3.22 -10.59
N GLY A 116 1.98 -1.96 -10.83
CA GLY A 116 2.22 -0.98 -9.76
C GLY A 116 0.94 -0.64 -8.98
N VAL A 117 -0.18 -0.40 -9.67
CA VAL A 117 -1.47 -0.06 -9.04
C VAL A 117 -1.97 -1.18 -8.12
N ARG A 118 -1.82 -2.45 -8.51
CA ARG A 118 -2.17 -3.60 -7.64
C ARG A 118 -1.43 -3.58 -6.31
N VAL A 119 -0.17 -3.18 -6.29
CA VAL A 119 0.60 -3.05 -5.03
C VAL A 119 -0.03 -2.01 -4.09
N VAL A 120 -0.53 -0.90 -4.63
CA VAL A 120 -1.23 0.13 -3.85
C VAL A 120 -2.55 -0.42 -3.32
N ILE A 121 -3.34 -1.12 -4.16
CA ILE A 121 -4.58 -1.77 -3.74
C ILE A 121 -4.34 -2.75 -2.59
N ASP A 122 -3.32 -3.60 -2.69
CA ASP A 122 -2.97 -4.53 -1.62
C ASP A 122 -2.59 -3.80 -0.32
N ALA A 123 -1.93 -2.65 -0.41
CA ALA A 123 -1.60 -1.82 0.75
C ALA A 123 -2.86 -1.24 1.41
N ILE A 124 -3.85 -0.80 0.62
CA ILE A 124 -5.16 -0.38 1.12
C ILE A 124 -5.84 -1.52 1.87
N MET A 125 -5.93 -2.70 1.26
CA MET A 125 -6.60 -3.87 1.86
C MET A 125 -5.96 -4.29 3.18
N ARG A 126 -4.63 -4.32 3.24
CA ARG A 126 -3.89 -4.55 4.49
C ARG A 126 -4.18 -3.48 5.54
N SER A 127 -4.20 -2.20 5.14
CA SER A 127 -4.49 -1.09 6.06
C SER A 127 -5.90 -1.18 6.64
N LYS A 128 -6.90 -1.61 5.84
CA LYS A 128 -8.27 -1.83 6.31
C LYS A 128 -8.37 -2.98 7.30
N LYS A 129 -7.70 -4.10 7.02
CA LYS A 129 -7.66 -5.26 7.93
C LYS A 129 -7.08 -4.88 9.30
N VAL A 130 -5.96 -4.16 9.33
CA VAL A 130 -5.34 -3.69 10.59
C VAL A 130 -6.25 -2.71 11.33
N ARG A 131 -6.88 -1.76 10.61
CA ARG A 131 -7.83 -0.82 11.21
C ARG A 131 -9.01 -1.54 11.85
N SER A 132 -9.58 -2.54 11.16
CA SER A 132 -10.68 -3.35 11.69
C SER A 132 -10.27 -4.11 12.94
N ALA A 133 -9.12 -4.79 12.93
CA ALA A 133 -8.62 -5.53 14.10
C ALA A 133 -8.39 -4.60 15.31
N ASN A 134 -7.82 -3.41 15.10
CA ASN A 134 -7.62 -2.43 16.16
C ASN A 134 -8.94 -1.86 16.72
N LEU A 135 -10.00 -1.78 15.90
CA LEU A 135 -11.33 -1.38 16.36
C LEU A 135 -11.95 -2.46 17.26
N PHE A 136 -11.82 -3.75 16.89
CA PHE A 136 -12.26 -4.87 17.71
C PHE A 136 -11.55 -4.93 19.06
N LEU A 137 -10.21 -4.79 19.09
CA LEU A 137 -9.47 -4.78 20.35
C LEU A 137 -9.85 -3.60 21.26
N LYS A 138 -10.20 -2.44 20.69
CA LYS A 138 -10.68 -1.28 21.44
C LYS A 138 -12.09 -1.49 22.00
N SER A 139 -12.98 -2.16 21.26
CA SER A 139 -14.32 -2.47 21.77
C SER A 139 -14.27 -3.45 22.93
N ASP A 140 -13.43 -4.49 22.84
CA ASP A 140 -13.25 -5.48 23.91
C ASP A 140 -12.70 -4.82 25.17
N TYR A 141 -11.67 -3.97 25.03
CA TYR A 141 -11.08 -3.25 26.16
C TYR A 141 -12.08 -2.29 26.83
N ASN A 142 -12.87 -1.53 26.06
CA ASN A 142 -13.89 -0.65 26.63
C ASN A 142 -15.01 -1.44 27.32
N GLY A 143 -15.40 -2.61 26.81
CA GLY A 143 -16.37 -3.50 27.45
C GLY A 143 -15.87 -4.06 28.79
N THR A 144 -14.56 -4.31 28.93
CA THR A 144 -13.99 -4.80 30.20
C THR A 144 -13.85 -3.75 31.29
N LYS A 145 -13.86 -2.44 30.96
CA LYS A 145 -13.78 -1.37 31.97
C LYS A 145 -15.03 -1.24 32.84
N ASP A 146 -16.18 -1.76 32.40
CA ASP A 146 -17.41 -1.80 33.21
C ASP A 146 -17.47 -3.02 34.16
N ILE A 147 -16.43 -3.85 34.20
CA ILE A 147 -16.32 -4.96 35.16
C ILE A 147 -15.25 -4.62 36.20
N THR A 148 -15.44 -3.51 36.93
CA THR A 148 -14.73 -3.24 38.19
C THR A 148 -15.27 -4.14 39.32
N ARG A 149 -15.16 -5.45 39.12
CA ARG A 149 -14.92 -6.43 40.17
C ARG A 149 -13.83 -7.37 39.65
N ILE A 150 -12.65 -6.79 39.42
CA ILE A 150 -11.43 -7.58 39.25
C ILE A 150 -11.19 -8.23 40.62
N SER A 151 -11.73 -9.43 40.79
CA SER A 151 -11.34 -10.35 41.85
C SER A 151 -9.85 -10.62 41.65
N THR A 152 -9.04 -10.05 42.54
CA THR A 152 -7.61 -10.30 42.62
C THR A 152 -7.42 -11.77 42.93
N PHE A 153 -7.29 -12.61 41.89
CA PHE A 153 -6.83 -13.97 42.06
C PHE A 153 -5.36 -13.90 42.50
N HIS A 154 -5.17 -14.07 43.81
CA HIS A 154 -3.88 -14.19 44.46
C HIS A 154 -3.22 -15.47 43.96
N PHE A 155 -2.41 -15.36 42.91
CA PHE A 155 -1.67 -16.50 42.36
C PHE A 155 -0.50 -16.79 43.30
N SER A 156 -0.64 -17.82 44.12
CA SER A 156 0.45 -18.34 44.94
C SER A 156 1.59 -18.80 44.01
N LEU A 157 2.77 -18.21 44.21
CA LEU A 157 4.01 -18.52 43.53
C LEU A 157 4.43 -19.97 43.82
N GLN A 158 3.94 -20.92 43.04
CA GLN A 158 4.58 -22.23 42.93
C GLN A 158 5.39 -22.32 41.64
N HIS A 159 6.70 -22.28 41.87
CA HIS A 159 7.87 -22.60 41.05
C HIS A 159 7.67 -23.08 39.60
N PRO A 160 8.56 -22.61 38.69
CA PRO A 160 8.28 -22.51 37.26
C PRO A 160 8.28 -23.87 36.57
N LYS A 161 7.12 -24.29 36.07
CA LYS A 161 7.05 -25.36 35.06
C LYS A 161 6.97 -24.74 33.67
N LYS A 162 7.81 -25.30 32.79
CA LYS A 162 8.17 -24.84 31.45
C LYS A 162 6.94 -24.43 30.62
N PHE A 163 6.98 -23.21 30.10
CA PHE A 163 5.94 -22.63 29.25
C PHE A 163 5.93 -23.31 27.88
N VAL A 164 4.98 -24.20 27.64
CA VAL A 164 4.61 -24.69 26.31
C VAL A 164 3.45 -23.84 25.84
N THR A 165 3.66 -23.05 24.80
CA THR A 165 2.65 -22.15 24.24
C THR A 165 1.67 -22.96 23.40
N THR A 166 0.57 -23.39 24.01
CA THR A 166 -0.53 -24.05 23.30
C THR A 166 -1.43 -22.97 22.69
N VAL A 167 -1.28 -22.72 21.38
CA VAL A 167 -2.22 -21.90 20.62
C VAL A 167 -3.58 -22.60 20.54
N SER A 168 -4.62 -21.90 20.97
CA SER A 168 -5.99 -22.42 21.04
C SER A 168 -6.48 -22.92 19.66
N PRO A 169 -7.18 -24.08 19.58
CA PRO A 169 -7.59 -24.71 18.32
C PRO A 169 -8.39 -23.80 17.37
N LEU A 170 -9.12 -22.82 17.91
CA LEU A 170 -9.96 -21.91 17.14
C LEU A 170 -9.15 -20.96 16.21
N MET A 171 -7.87 -20.72 16.49
CA MET A 171 -7.04 -19.81 15.68
C MET A 171 -6.26 -20.53 14.56
N LYS A 172 -6.06 -21.85 14.65
CA LYS A 172 -5.38 -22.60 13.58
C LYS A 172 -6.21 -22.69 12.30
N THR A 173 -7.52 -22.90 12.43
CA THR A 173 -8.42 -23.06 11.28
C THR A 173 -8.47 -21.81 10.40
N SER A 174 -8.38 -20.61 10.98
CA SER A 174 -8.37 -19.35 10.23
C SER A 174 -7.08 -19.13 9.42
N ILE A 175 -5.92 -19.52 9.96
CA ILE A 175 -4.62 -19.31 9.30
C ILE A 175 -4.43 -20.32 8.16
N ASP A 176 -4.80 -21.58 8.37
CA ASP A 176 -4.62 -22.63 7.38
C ASP A 176 -5.60 -22.48 6.21
N ALA A 177 -6.84 -22.04 6.46
CA ALA A 177 -7.81 -21.75 5.40
C ALA A 177 -7.32 -20.65 4.44
N VAL A 178 -6.72 -19.57 4.97
CA VAL A 178 -6.24 -18.44 4.15
C VAL A 178 -5.02 -18.82 3.29
N LYS A 179 -4.10 -19.65 3.81
CA LYS A 179 -2.96 -20.15 3.00
C LYS A 179 -3.42 -21.08 1.88
N SER A 180 -4.45 -21.90 2.10
CA SER A 180 -4.97 -22.80 1.08
C SER A 180 -5.64 -22.06 -0.08
N GLN A 181 -6.41 -21.00 0.20
CA GLN A 181 -7.06 -20.20 -0.84
C GLN A 181 -6.05 -19.43 -1.70
N SER A 182 -5.00 -18.85 -1.11
CA SER A 182 -3.98 -18.15 -1.92
C SER A 182 -3.16 -19.09 -2.81
N LEU A 183 -2.95 -20.34 -2.40
CA LEU A 183 -2.22 -21.32 -3.22
C LEU A 183 -3.10 -21.92 -4.31
N MET A 184 -4.41 -22.11 -4.07
CA MET A 184 -5.35 -22.58 -5.09
C MET A 184 -5.55 -21.57 -6.22
N GLU A 185 -5.65 -20.26 -5.92
CA GLU A 185 -5.71 -19.22 -6.97
C GLU A 185 -4.42 -19.15 -7.79
N TYR A 186 -3.26 -19.39 -7.17
CA TYR A 186 -1.99 -19.40 -7.90
C TYR A 186 -1.88 -20.59 -8.87
N ALA A 187 -2.40 -21.76 -8.48
CA ALA A 187 -2.39 -22.94 -9.35
C ALA A 187 -3.36 -22.83 -10.54
N GLN A 188 -4.50 -22.17 -10.38
CA GLN A 188 -5.47 -22.02 -11.48
C GLN A 188 -5.05 -21.03 -12.57
N ILE A 189 -4.19 -20.05 -12.26
CA ILE A 189 -3.71 -19.10 -13.27
C ILE A 189 -2.69 -19.73 -14.23
N PHE A 190 -1.94 -20.76 -13.82
CA PHE A 190 -0.95 -21.42 -14.71
C PHE A 190 -1.51 -22.57 -15.55
N HIS A 191 -2.75 -23.03 -15.32
CA HIS A 191 -3.35 -24.12 -16.12
C HIS A 191 -4.39 -23.66 -17.15
N ARG A 192 -4.61 -22.35 -17.32
CA ARG A 192 -5.46 -21.81 -18.40
C ARG A 192 -4.75 -20.66 -19.10
N GLY A 193 -3.78 -21.02 -19.94
CA GLY A 193 -3.01 -20.09 -20.75
C GLY A 193 -1.93 -20.78 -21.58
N VAL A 194 -2.29 -21.89 -22.23
CA VAL A 194 -1.72 -22.30 -23.52
C VAL A 194 -2.83 -22.02 -24.54
#